data_AF-A0A3S2C7J6-F1
#
_entry.id   AF-A0A3S2C7J6-F1
#
_cell.length_a   1.000
_cell.length_b   1.000
_cell.length_c   1.000
_cell.angle_alpha   90.00
_cell.angle_beta   90.00
_cell.angle_gamma   90.00
#
_symmetry.space_group_name_H-M   'P 1'
#
loop_
_entity.id
_entity.type
_entity.pdbx_description
1 polymer ?
#
loop_
_entity_poly.entity_id
_entity_poly.type
_entity_poly.pdbx_seq_one_letter_code
_entity_poly.pdbx_strand_id
1 'polypeptide(L)'
;MLDGDTPVIGLTLRFDRLDNFWFVLMHELGHLVLHAQFDDAVAFFDSDEIGVEKGKESEADNFARSTLIADEKWKTSLVRFAKSPDAVKSFATANGLSPAIVAGRIRRERNDFTIFSELVGQGSVRRQFGF
;
A
#
# COMPACT_ATOMS: atom_id res chain seq x y z
N MET A 1 -0.63 20.60 15.18
CA MET A 1 -1.45 20.65 13.96
C MET A 1 -0.88 21.79 13.12
N LEU A 2 -0.39 21.50 11.91
CA LEU A 2 -0.06 22.56 10.95
C LEU A 2 -1.42 23.07 10.45
N ASP A 3 -1.80 24.26 10.93
CA ASP A 3 -2.94 25.08 10.50
C ASP A 3 -4.16 24.32 9.96
N GLY A 4 -4.92 23.67 10.86
CA GLY A 4 -6.35 23.30 10.80
C GLY A 4 -6.97 22.64 9.56
N ASP A 5 -6.69 23.16 8.37
CA ASP A 5 -7.41 22.91 7.13
C ASP A 5 -6.62 22.03 6.15
N THR A 6 -5.33 21.81 6.37
CA THR A 6 -4.51 20.98 5.48
C THR A 6 -4.37 19.56 6.05
N PRO A 7 -4.94 18.53 5.39
CA PRO A 7 -4.72 17.16 5.82
C PRO A 7 -3.25 16.77 5.68
N VAL A 8 -2.68 16.15 6.72
CA VAL A 8 -1.29 15.73 6.77
C VAL A 8 -1.22 14.21 6.88
N ILE A 9 -0.44 13.58 5.99
CA ILE A 9 -0.14 12.15 6.05
C ILE A 9 1.23 11.94 6.71
N GLY A 10 1.26 11.21 7.81
CA GLY A 10 2.48 10.77 8.46
C GLY A 10 2.83 9.34 8.08
N LEU A 11 4.03 9.10 7.55
CA LEU A 11 4.50 7.75 7.21
C LEU A 11 5.68 7.34 8.09
N THR A 12 5.58 6.15 8.67
CA THR A 12 6.73 5.55 9.36
C THR A 12 7.61 4.81 8.35
N LEU A 13 8.91 5.10 8.32
CA LEU A 13 9.91 4.32 7.56
C LEU A 13 10.45 3.14 8.39
N ARG A 14 9.61 2.55 9.25
CA ARG A 14 9.98 1.38 10.08
C ARG A 14 10.39 0.20 9.20
N PHE A 15 9.62 -0.04 8.13
CA PHE A 15 9.95 -1.01 7.10
C PHE A 15 10.48 -0.27 5.88
N ASP A 16 11.80 -0.18 5.78
CA ASP A 16 12.48 0.46 4.65
C ASP A 16 12.41 -0.42 3.40
N ARG A 17 11.22 -0.50 2.80
CA ARG A 17 10.92 -1.28 1.58
C ARG A 17 9.96 -0.50 0.70
N LEU A 18 10.19 -0.53 -0.61
CA LEU A 18 9.33 0.16 -1.58
C LEU A 18 7.91 -0.40 -1.58
N ASP A 19 7.77 -1.72 -1.47
CA ASP A 19 6.45 -2.37 -1.43
C ASP A 19 5.59 -1.83 -0.28
N ASN A 20 6.19 -1.72 0.91
CA ASN A 20 5.53 -1.25 2.12
C ASN A 20 5.24 0.25 2.06
N PHE A 21 6.21 1.06 1.66
CA PHE A 21 6.05 2.52 1.60
C PHE A 21 4.86 2.92 0.72
N TRP A 22 4.80 2.38 -0.50
CA TRP A 22 3.72 2.70 -1.43
C TRP A 22 2.38 2.14 -0.98
N PHE A 23 2.35 0.96 -0.34
CA PHE A 23 1.12 0.42 0.23
C PHE A 23 0.56 1.32 1.34
N VAL A 24 1.39 1.68 2.33
CA VAL A 24 0.95 2.52 3.45
C VAL A 24 0.52 3.90 2.93
N LEU A 25 1.30 4.53 2.05
CA LEU A 25 0.90 5.82 1.46
C LEU A 25 -0.47 5.76 0.78
N MET A 26 -0.72 4.73 -0.02
CA MET A 26 -2.02 4.59 -0.70
C MET A 26 -3.14 4.23 0.27
N HIS A 27 -2.86 3.54 1.37
CA HIS A 27 -3.81 3.26 2.44
C HIS A 27 -4.21 4.56 3.16
N GLU A 28 -3.26 5.40 3.57
CA GLU A 28 -3.55 6.71 4.18
C GLU A 28 -4.31 7.65 3.21
N LEU A 29 -3.95 7.62 1.92
CA LEU A 29 -4.71 8.33 0.89
C LEU A 29 -6.13 7.75 0.73
N GLY A 30 -6.30 6.44 0.90
CA GLY A 30 -7.61 5.81 0.94
C GLY A 30 -8.47 6.33 2.08
N HIS A 31 -7.90 6.48 3.28
CA HIS A 31 -8.60 7.12 4.39
C HIS A 31 -9.05 8.54 4.06
N LEU A 32 -8.16 9.32 3.44
CA LEU A 32 -8.50 10.68 3.05
C LEU A 32 -9.59 10.73 1.96
N VAL A 33 -9.43 9.96 0.89
CA VAL A 33 -10.36 9.99 -0.26
C VAL A 33 -11.74 9.44 0.09
N LEU A 34 -11.80 8.38 0.89
CA LEU A 34 -13.05 7.68 1.18
C LEU A 34 -13.74 8.18 2.45
N HIS A 35 -12.97 8.68 3.43
CA HIS A 35 -13.49 8.93 4.78
C HIS A 35 -13.25 10.34 5.30
N ALA A 36 -12.47 11.20 4.63
CA ALA A 36 -12.34 12.59 5.07
C ALA A 36 -13.68 13.31 4.87
N GLN A 37 -14.30 13.73 5.98
CA GLN A 37 -15.42 14.66 5.96
C GLN A 37 -14.80 16.06 6.07
N PHE A 38 -14.74 16.80 4.96
CA PHE A 38 -14.15 18.14 4.91
C PHE A 38 -14.95 19.22 5.66
N ASP A 39 -16.05 18.85 6.35
CA ASP A 39 -16.88 19.78 7.14
C ASP A 39 -16.57 19.76 8.64
N ASP A 40 -15.92 18.71 9.16
CA ASP A 40 -15.51 18.66 10.56
C ASP A 40 -14.06 18.18 10.62
N ALA A 41 -13.19 18.99 11.21
CA ALA A 41 -11.80 18.68 11.49
C ALA A 41 -11.69 17.51 12.49
N VAL A 42 -12.01 16.30 12.03
CA VAL A 42 -11.90 15.09 12.83
C VAL A 42 -10.47 14.59 12.65
N ALA A 43 -9.64 14.94 13.63
CA ALA A 43 -8.50 14.09 13.94
C ALA A 43 -9.04 12.67 14.16
N PHE A 44 -8.64 11.71 13.34
CA PHE A 44 -8.91 10.29 13.56
C PHE A 44 -8.23 9.89 14.87
N PHE A 45 -8.95 10.04 15.97
CA PHE A 45 -8.68 9.38 17.24
C PHE A 45 -9.72 8.28 17.37
N ASP A 46 -9.25 7.05 17.63
CA ASP A 46 -10.01 5.87 18.05
C ASP A 46 -11.35 6.29 18.67
N SER A 47 -12.44 6.14 17.91
CA SER A 47 -13.77 6.51 18.38
C SER A 47 -14.63 5.26 18.38
N ASP A 48 -14.54 4.52 19.50
CA ASP A 48 -15.46 3.59 20.18
C ASP A 48 -16.44 2.67 19.40
N GLU A 49 -16.51 2.68 18.08
CA GLU A 49 -17.25 1.73 17.25
C GLU A 49 -16.27 0.86 16.45
N ILE A 50 -15.71 -0.14 17.15
CA ILE A 50 -14.76 -1.14 16.63
C ILE A 50 -15.21 -1.73 15.27
N GLY A 51 -16.52 -1.83 15.02
CA GLY A 51 -17.08 -2.31 13.75
C GLY A 51 -16.95 -1.34 12.58
N VAL A 52 -17.14 -0.03 12.80
CA VAL A 52 -17.03 1.01 11.76
C VAL A 52 -15.59 1.24 11.37
N GLU A 53 -14.67 1.27 12.34
CA GLU A 53 -13.23 1.36 12.08
C GLU A 53 -12.75 0.18 11.24
N LYS A 54 -13.14 -1.06 11.60
CA LYS A 54 -12.79 -2.24 10.80
C LYS A 54 -13.31 -2.18 9.35
N GLY A 55 -14.46 -1.54 9.12
CA GLY A 55 -15.00 -1.28 7.79
C GLY A 55 -14.11 -0.32 6.99
N LYS A 56 -13.83 0.85 7.57
CA LYS A 56 -12.97 1.90 6.97
C LYS A 56 -11.57 1.37 6.66
N GLU A 57 -10.95 0.62 7.57
CA GLU A 57 -9.66 -0.03 7.36
C GLU A 57 -9.69 -0.98 6.16
N SER A 58 -10.75 -1.77 6.03
CA SER A 58 -10.92 -2.69 4.90
C SER A 58 -11.10 -1.95 3.57
N GLU A 59 -11.84 -0.85 3.58
CA GLU A 59 -12.05 0.03 2.43
C GLU A 59 -10.74 0.70 1.99
N ALA A 60 -9.95 1.23 2.92
CA ALA A 60 -8.62 1.79 2.66
C ALA A 60 -7.64 0.73 2.12
N ASP A 61 -7.63 -0.48 2.70
CA ASP A 61 -6.84 -1.61 2.20
C ASP A 61 -7.25 -2.03 0.78
N ASN A 62 -8.55 -2.01 0.46
CA ASN A 62 -9.05 -2.31 -0.87
C ASN A 62 -8.64 -1.21 -1.86
N PHE A 63 -8.79 0.05 -1.48
CA PHE A 63 -8.36 1.20 -2.26
C PHE A 63 -6.87 1.15 -2.58
N ALA A 64 -6.02 0.90 -1.58
CA ALA A 64 -4.58 0.83 -1.77
C ALA A 64 -4.19 -0.29 -2.76
N ARG A 65 -4.79 -1.48 -2.61
CA ARG A 65 -4.51 -2.63 -3.49
C ARG A 65 -4.92 -2.38 -4.93
N SER A 66 -6.13 -1.88 -5.15
CA SER A 66 -6.69 -1.67 -6.49
C SER A 66 -6.05 -0.47 -7.20
N THR A 67 -5.66 0.57 -6.44
CA THR A 67 -4.92 1.73 -6.96
C THR A 67 -3.52 1.33 -7.40
N LEU A 68 -2.81 0.53 -6.60
CA LEU A 68 -1.45 0.10 -6.92
C LEU A 68 -1.41 -0.93 -8.06
N ILE A 69 -2.36 -1.87 -8.08
CA ILE A 69 -2.52 -2.82 -9.16
C ILE A 69 -4.01 -3.01 -9.43
N ALA A 70 -4.45 -2.54 -10.60
CA ALA A 70 -5.85 -2.67 -11.02
C ALA A 70 -6.35 -4.12 -10.86
N ASP A 71 -7.54 -4.25 -10.28
CA ASP A 71 -8.07 -5.53 -9.85
C ASP A 71 -8.33 -6.48 -11.03
N GLU A 72 -8.71 -5.94 -12.18
CA GLU A 72 -8.92 -6.68 -13.42
C GLU A 72 -7.62 -7.31 -13.89
N LYS A 73 -6.51 -6.55 -13.82
CA LYS A 73 -5.17 -7.03 -14.18
C LYS A 73 -4.68 -8.08 -13.20
N TRP A 74 -4.95 -7.89 -11.91
CA TRP A 74 -4.53 -8.83 -10.88
C TRP A 74 -5.30 -10.15 -10.93
N LYS A 75 -6.64 -10.09 -10.96
CA LYS A 75 -7.53 -11.26 -10.88
C LYS A 75 -7.44 -12.16 -12.11
N THR A 76 -7.10 -11.61 -13.28
CA THR A 76 -6.94 -12.38 -14.52
C THR A 76 -5.52 -12.93 -14.71
N SER A 77 -4.53 -12.37 -13.99
CA SER A 77 -3.13 -12.75 -14.15
C SER A 77 -2.75 -14.01 -13.37
N LEU A 78 -1.83 -14.80 -13.93
CA LEU A 78 -1.18 -15.92 -13.26
C LEU A 78 -0.05 -15.49 -12.32
N VAL A 79 0.34 -14.21 -12.34
CA VAL A 79 1.45 -13.68 -11.51
C VAL A 79 1.21 -13.89 -10.01
N ARG A 80 -0.05 -13.89 -9.55
CA ARG A 80 -0.42 -14.21 -8.17
C ARG A 80 0.05 -15.60 -7.71
N PHE A 81 0.31 -16.51 -8.66
CA PHE A 81 0.88 -17.84 -8.45
C PHE A 81 2.35 -17.97 -8.89
N ALA A 82 3.02 -16.85 -9.19
CA ALA A 82 4.42 -16.84 -9.58
C ALA A 82 5.31 -17.56 -8.56
N LYS A 83 6.27 -18.34 -9.08
CA LYS A 83 7.30 -19.03 -8.31
C LYS A 83 8.71 -18.55 -8.64
N SER A 84 8.84 -17.63 -9.61
CA SER A 84 10.12 -17.09 -10.04
C SER A 84 10.10 -15.56 -10.06
N PRO A 85 11.24 -14.91 -9.76
CA PRO A 85 11.37 -13.46 -9.85
C PRO A 85 11.10 -12.91 -11.26
N ASP A 86 11.44 -13.68 -12.30
CA ASP A 86 11.26 -13.24 -13.69
C ASP A 86 9.80 -13.13 -14.09
N ALA A 87 8.92 -13.99 -13.57
CA ALA A 87 7.48 -13.87 -13.77
C ALA A 87 6.93 -12.58 -13.14
N VAL A 88 7.42 -12.22 -11.96
CA VAL A 88 7.07 -10.96 -11.26
C VAL A 88 7.54 -9.76 -12.08
N LYS A 89 8.81 -9.75 -12.52
CA LYS A 89 9.39 -8.67 -13.34
C LYS A 89 8.67 -8.50 -14.68
N SER A 90 8.33 -9.61 -15.34
CA SER A 90 7.64 -9.61 -16.63
C SER A 90 6.23 -9.01 -16.50
N PHE A 91 5.48 -9.43 -15.48
CA PHE A 91 4.16 -8.85 -15.21
C PHE A 91 4.25 -7.36 -14.85
N ALA A 92 5.23 -6.98 -14.02
CA ALA A 92 5.45 -5.60 -13.63
C ALA A 92 5.72 -4.71 -14.86
N THR A 93 6.67 -5.14 -15.71
CA THR A 93 7.04 -4.43 -16.95
C THR A 93 5.85 -4.29 -17.89
N ALA A 94 5.11 -5.38 -18.13
CA ALA A 94 3.94 -5.38 -19.02
C ALA A 94 2.81 -4.45 -18.56
N ASN A 95 2.80 -4.07 -17.28
CA ASN A 95 1.76 -3.22 -16.69
C ASN A 95 2.26 -1.84 -16.26
N GLY A 96 3.53 -1.49 -16.52
CA GLY A 96 4.12 -0.22 -16.10
C GLY A 96 4.26 -0.09 -14.58
N LEU A 97 4.45 -1.21 -13.88
CA LEU A 97 4.55 -1.26 -12.42
C LEU A 97 6.00 -1.52 -11.98
N SER A 98 6.33 -1.11 -10.76
CA SER A 98 7.56 -1.58 -10.10
C SER A 98 7.41 -3.05 -9.69
N PRO A 99 8.43 -3.91 -9.91
CA PRO A 99 8.43 -5.27 -9.40
C PRO A 99 8.21 -5.37 -7.88
N ALA A 100 8.59 -4.33 -7.11
CA ALA A 100 8.39 -4.27 -5.67
C ALA A 100 6.91 -4.30 -5.29
N ILE A 101 6.06 -3.56 -6.00
CA ILE A 101 4.61 -3.51 -5.75
C ILE A 101 3.97 -4.87 -5.99
N VAL A 102 4.36 -5.52 -7.10
CA VAL A 102 3.88 -6.85 -7.46
C VAL A 102 4.33 -7.89 -6.42
N ALA A 103 5.63 -7.92 -6.11
CA ALA A 103 6.20 -8.82 -5.11
C ALA A 103 5.55 -8.63 -3.72
N GLY A 104 5.34 -7.38 -3.30
CA GLY A 104 4.67 -7.05 -2.04
C GLY A 104 3.25 -7.58 -1.96
N ARG A 105 2.45 -7.40 -3.02
CA ARG A 105 1.08 -7.94 -3.07
C ARG A 105 1.09 -9.48 -2.99
N ILE A 106 2.02 -10.16 -3.67
CA ILE A 106 2.16 -11.62 -3.56
C ILE A 106 2.51 -12.05 -2.13
N ARG A 107 3.51 -11.41 -1.49
CA ARG A 107 3.91 -11.72 -0.11
C ARG A 107 2.73 -11.59 0.86
N ARG A 108 1.96 -10.49 0.74
CA ARG A 108 0.77 -10.22 1.58
C ARG A 108 -0.34 -11.24 1.34
N GLU A 109 -0.71 -11.51 0.08
CA GLU A 109 -1.81 -12.44 -0.25
C GLU A 109 -1.48 -13.90 0.10
N ARG A 110 -0.19 -14.29 0.05
CA ARG A 110 0.26 -15.62 0.48
C ARG A 110 0.60 -15.72 1.97
N ASN A 111 0.60 -14.59 2.67
CA ASN A 111 1.11 -14.49 4.04
C ASN A 111 2.53 -15.07 4.19
N ASP A 112 3.38 -14.88 3.18
CA ASP A 112 4.77 -15.33 3.16
C ASP A 112 5.66 -14.14 2.82
N PHE A 113 6.32 -13.59 3.84
CA PHE A 113 7.21 -12.45 3.68
C PHE A 113 8.65 -12.87 3.38
N THR A 114 8.95 -14.14 3.16
CA THR A 114 10.31 -14.61 2.84
C THR A 114 10.58 -14.65 1.33
N ILE A 115 9.52 -14.85 0.53
CA ILE A 115 9.61 -14.88 -0.93
C ILE A 115 9.86 -13.50 -1.54
N PHE A 116 10.58 -13.47 -2.66
CA PHE A 116 10.86 -12.26 -3.46
C PHE A 116 11.47 -11.10 -2.66
N SER A 117 12.22 -11.42 -1.61
CA SER A 117 12.86 -10.43 -0.72
C SER A 117 13.83 -9.50 -1.46
N GLU A 118 14.39 -9.96 -2.57
CA GLU A 118 15.23 -9.18 -3.49
C GLU A 118 14.45 -8.19 -4.35
N LEU A 119 13.13 -8.38 -4.53
CA LEU A 119 12.30 -7.55 -5.40
C LEU A 119 11.58 -6.42 -4.67
N VAL A 120 11.44 -6.49 -3.34
CA VAL A 120 10.62 -5.53 -2.56
C VAL A 120 11.29 -4.17 -2.32
N GLY A 121 12.52 -3.99 -2.82
CA GLY A 121 13.25 -2.73 -2.69
C GLY A 121 13.72 -2.45 -1.26
N GLN A 122 14.24 -3.47 -0.57
CA GLN A 122 14.80 -3.33 0.77
C GLN A 122 15.90 -2.26 0.82
N GLY A 123 15.86 -1.41 1.85
CA GLY A 123 16.86 -0.37 2.11
C GLY A 123 16.75 0.88 1.22
N SER A 124 15.74 0.97 0.34
CA SER A 124 15.75 1.94 -0.75
C SER A 124 14.95 3.20 -0.52
N VAL A 125 14.03 3.22 0.45
CA VAL A 125 13.13 4.36 0.68
C VAL A 125 13.86 5.45 1.45
N ARG A 126 14.54 5.10 2.54
CA ARG A 126 15.29 6.06 3.38
C ARG A 126 16.30 6.90 2.59
N ARG A 127 16.99 6.26 1.65
CA ARG A 127 17.96 6.92 0.75
C ARG A 127 17.34 8.02 -0.12
N GLN A 128 16.04 7.93 -0.43
CA GLN A 128 15.33 8.97 -1.20
C GLN A 128 15.08 10.24 -0.37
N PHE A 129 15.14 10.14 0.95
CA PHE A 129 14.88 11.24 1.89
C PHE A 129 16.14 11.70 2.64
N GLY A 130 17.34 11.27 2.20
CA GLY A 130 18.61 11.69 2.79
C GLY A 130 18.96 11.04 4.14
N PHE A 131 18.34 9.89 4.46
CA PHE A 131 18.68 9.05 5.60
C PHE A 131 19.60 7.87 5.22
#